data_AF-A0A7V4FE18-F1
#
_entry.id   AF-A0A7V4FE18-F1
#
_cell.length_a   1.000
_cell.length_b   1.000
_cell.length_c   1.000
_cell.angle_alpha   90.00
_cell.angle_beta   90.00
_cell.angle_gamma   90.00
#
_symmetry.space_group_name_H-M   'P 1'
#
loop_
_entity.id
_entity.type
_entity.pdbx_description
1 polymer ?
#
loop_
_entity_poly.entity_id
_entity_poly.type
_entity_poly.pdbx_seq_one_letter_code
_entity_poly.pdbx_strand_id
1 'polypeptide(L)'
;MKRNNLKILILFFILILSFSFGQKEVTGSGKGELSPFEDSKTGKWGYINKQGKIVIRPQFNEAKDFSEGLAAVKIGDKYFYINNEGQIVYGYE
;
A
#
# COMPACT_ATOMS: atom_id res chain seq x y z
N MET A 1 -27.59 34.12 -1.55
CA MET A 1 -26.33 33.51 -1.04
C MET A 1 -25.24 34.59 -1.05
N LYS A 2 -24.67 34.95 0.11
CA LYS A 2 -23.69 36.06 0.20
C LYS A 2 -22.40 35.69 -0.56
N ARG A 3 -21.78 36.67 -1.25
CA ARG A 3 -20.55 36.54 -2.07
C ARG A 3 -19.38 35.80 -1.38
N ASN A 4 -19.40 35.73 -0.05
CA ASN A 4 -18.38 35.10 0.78
C ASN A 4 -18.53 33.57 0.84
N ASN A 5 -19.76 33.05 0.72
CA ASN A 5 -20.03 31.61 0.79
C ASN A 5 -19.56 30.89 -0.49
N LEU A 6 -19.61 31.58 -1.64
CA LEU A 6 -19.13 31.05 -2.92
C LEU A 6 -17.60 30.93 -2.94
N LYS A 7 -16.87 31.87 -2.34
CA LYS A 7 -15.40 31.81 -2.23
C LYS A 7 -14.94 30.67 -1.32
N ILE A 8 -15.64 30.44 -0.22
CA ILE A 8 -15.35 29.34 0.72
C ILE A 8 -15.58 27.99 0.04
N LEU A 9 -16.65 27.85 -0.74
CA LEU A 9 -16.94 26.62 -1.47
C LEU A 9 -15.89 26.31 -2.56
N ILE A 10 -15.42 27.34 -3.28
CA ILE A 10 -14.36 27.20 -4.30
C ILE A 10 -13.03 26.77 -3.67
N LEU A 11 -12.66 27.33 -2.50
CA LEU A 11 -11.44 26.93 -1.78
C LEU A 11 -11.49 25.48 -1.28
N PHE A 12 -12.66 25.02 -0.80
CA PHE A 12 -12.85 23.62 -0.43
C PHE A 12 -12.74 22.68 -1.64
N PHE A 13 -13.29 23.07 -2.79
CA PHE A 13 -13.23 22.27 -4.01
C PHE A 13 -11.78 22.13 -4.55
N ILE A 14 -10.98 23.20 -4.48
CA ILE A 14 -9.55 23.17 -4.86
C ILE A 14 -8.71 22.30 -3.91
N LEU A 15 -9.05 22.29 -2.61
CA LEU A 15 -8.36 21.44 -1.63
C LEU A 15 -8.63 19.95 -1.89
N ILE A 16 -9.86 19.58 -2.28
CA ILE A 16 -10.26 18.20 -2.59
C ILE A 16 -9.63 17.72 -3.92
N LEU A 17 -9.52 18.61 -4.92
CA LEU A 17 -8.82 18.32 -6.19
C LEU A 17 -7.31 18.10 -5.98
N SER A 18 -6.69 18.87 -5.08
CA SER A 18 -5.28 18.67 -4.72
C SER A 18 -5.05 17.36 -3.95
N PHE A 19 -6.02 16.93 -3.14
CA PHE A 19 -5.93 15.68 -2.38
C PHE A 19 -6.07 14.43 -3.25
N SER A 20 -6.75 14.53 -4.40
CA SER A 20 -6.88 13.43 -5.37
C SER A 20 -5.67 13.29 -6.30
N PHE A 21 -4.75 14.26 -6.30
CA PHE A 21 -3.52 14.21 -7.11
C PHE A 21 -2.34 13.66 -6.28
N GLY A 22 -2.54 12.50 -5.70
CA GLY A 22 -1.55 11.79 -4.88
C GLY A 22 -1.34 10.36 -5.39
N GLN A 23 -0.54 10.23 -6.46
CA GLN A 23 -0.01 9.00 -7.05
C GLN A 23 -1.01 8.13 -7.85
N LYS A 24 -1.13 8.43 -9.14
CA LYS A 24 -1.32 7.34 -10.12
C LYS A 24 0.02 6.64 -10.26
N GLU A 25 0.15 5.46 -9.64
CA GLU A 25 1.25 4.56 -9.95
C GLU A 25 1.15 4.13 -11.41
N VAL A 26 2.29 4.21 -12.09
CA VAL A 26 2.45 3.78 -13.47
C VAL A 26 2.14 2.29 -13.50
N THR A 27 1.01 1.93 -14.10
CA THR A 27 0.64 0.54 -14.41
C THR A 27 1.63 0.00 -15.43
N GLY A 28 2.74 -0.55 -14.95
CA GLY A 28 3.74 -1.26 -15.74
C GLY A 28 3.96 -2.62 -15.10
N SER A 29 3.43 -3.67 -15.74
CA SER A 29 3.65 -5.06 -15.39
C SER A 29 5.15 -5.37 -15.28
N GLY A 30 5.70 -5.28 -14.07
CA GLY A 30 7.08 -5.61 -13.76
C GLY A 30 7.09 -6.59 -12.61
N LYS A 31 7.28 -7.88 -12.92
CA LYS A 31 7.52 -8.93 -11.93
C LYS A 31 8.64 -8.45 -10.97
N GLY A 32 8.33 -8.22 -9.69
CA GLY A 32 9.31 -7.89 -8.65
C GLY A 32 9.46 -6.41 -8.27
N GLU A 33 8.37 -5.65 -8.13
CA GLU A 33 8.45 -4.27 -7.63
C GLU A 33 8.64 -4.16 -6.13
N LEU A 34 8.13 -5.14 -5.38
CA LEU A 34 8.14 -5.11 -3.92
C LEU A 34 9.10 -6.14 -3.35
N SER A 35 9.95 -5.68 -2.44
CA SER A 35 10.84 -6.51 -1.64
C SER A 35 10.40 -6.51 -0.18
N PRO A 36 10.41 -7.67 0.49
CA PRO A 36 10.08 -7.76 1.89
C PRO A 36 11.18 -7.08 2.71
N PHE A 37 10.78 -6.37 3.76
CA PHE A 37 11.73 -5.83 4.75
C PHE A 37 11.18 -6.04 6.15
N GLU A 38 12.08 -6.29 7.09
CA GLU A 38 11.76 -6.36 8.51
C GLU A 38 11.93 -4.98 9.14
N ASP A 39 10.94 -4.55 9.90
CA ASP A 39 11.08 -3.39 10.78
C ASP A 39 11.74 -3.81 12.10
N SER A 40 12.95 -3.32 12.32
CA SER A 40 13.76 -3.63 13.51
C SER A 40 13.12 -3.23 14.84
N LYS A 41 12.14 -2.31 14.83
CA LYS A 41 11.43 -1.90 16.06
C LYS A 41 10.35 -2.90 16.48
N THR A 42 9.69 -3.53 15.51
CA THR A 42 8.52 -4.39 15.76
C THR A 42 8.79 -5.86 15.49
N GLY A 43 9.85 -6.19 14.74
CA GLY A 43 10.12 -7.54 14.22
C GLY A 43 9.07 -7.99 13.20
N LYS A 44 8.29 -7.06 12.66
CA LYS A 44 7.25 -7.34 11.66
C LYS A 44 7.76 -7.06 10.27
N TRP A 45 7.20 -7.80 9.32
CA TRP A 45 7.54 -7.68 7.91
C TRP A 45 6.52 -6.82 7.17
N GLY A 46 7.03 -5.97 6.29
CA GLY A 46 6.28 -5.19 5.31
C GLY A 46 6.94 -5.28 3.95
N TYR A 47 6.53 -4.41 3.02
CA TYR A 47 7.07 -4.36 1.67
C TYR A 47 7.45 -2.96 1.25
N ILE A 48 8.62 -2.85 0.64
CA ILE A 48 9.18 -1.62 0.06
C ILE A 48 9.30 -1.78 -1.45
N ASN A 49 9.15 -0.68 -2.18
CA ASN A 49 9.47 -0.66 -3.60
C ASN A 49 10.97 -0.42 -3.84
N LYS A 50 11.41 -0.52 -5.10
CA LYS A 50 12.81 -0.29 -5.50
C LYS A 50 13.33 1.12 -5.19
N GLN A 51 12.44 2.09 -4.97
CA GLN A 51 12.80 3.46 -4.57
C GLN A 51 12.95 3.60 -3.05
N GLY A 52 12.78 2.51 -2.28
CA GLY A 52 12.85 2.51 -0.82
C GLY A 52 11.58 3.06 -0.14
N LYS A 53 10.49 3.27 -0.87
CA LYS A 53 9.20 3.71 -0.31
C LYS A 53 8.47 2.49 0.23
N ILE A 54 7.97 2.59 1.47
CA ILE A 54 7.09 1.59 2.07
C ILE A 54 5.75 1.61 1.34
N VAL A 55 5.37 0.47 0.75
CA VAL A 55 4.09 0.26 0.08
C VAL A 55 3.13 -0.46 1.00
N ILE A 56 3.60 -1.52 1.66
CA ILE A 56 2.84 -2.26 2.67
C ILE A 56 3.56 -2.09 4.01
N ARG A 57 2.88 -1.50 4.99
CA ARG A 57 3.45 -1.28 6.32
C ARG A 57 3.77 -2.61 7.02
N PRO A 58 4.82 -2.67 7.86
CA PRO A 58 5.12 -3.83 8.69
C PRO A 58 3.91 -4.27 9.51
N GLN A 59 3.43 -5.48 9.24
CA GLN A 59 2.29 -6.07 9.94
C GLN A 59 2.31 -7.59 9.97
N PHE A 60 3.13 -8.22 9.12
CA PHE A 60 3.21 -9.68 9.00
C PHE A 60 4.26 -10.26 9.94
N ASN A 61 4.04 -11.49 10.39
CA ASN A 61 5.03 -12.24 11.16
C ASN A 61 6.20 -12.69 10.27
N GLU A 62 5.91 -13.06 9.02
CA GLU A 62 6.89 -13.42 8.00
C GLU A 62 6.37 -12.97 6.64
N ALA A 63 7.26 -12.64 5.71
CA ALA A 63 6.93 -12.23 4.36
C ALA A 63 7.90 -12.87 3.35
N LYS A 64 7.39 -13.40 2.25
CA LYS A 64 8.18 -13.88 1.11
C LYS A 64 8.20 -12.87 -0.02
N ASP A 65 9.14 -13.02 -0.93
CA ASP A 65 9.22 -12.21 -2.16
C ASP A 65 7.96 -12.37 -3.00
N PHE A 66 7.62 -11.31 -3.73
CA PHE A 66 6.58 -11.37 -4.73
C PHE A 66 7.01 -12.17 -5.95
N SER A 67 6.17 -13.11 -6.37
CA SER A 67 6.28 -13.84 -7.64
C SER A 67 4.91 -13.92 -8.29
N GLU A 68 4.84 -13.71 -9.60
CA GLU A 68 3.59 -13.76 -10.36
C GLU A 68 2.46 -12.87 -9.80
N GLY A 69 2.81 -11.77 -9.11
CA GLY A 69 1.86 -10.83 -8.51
C GLY A 69 1.31 -11.25 -7.14
N LEU A 70 1.83 -12.32 -6.56
CA LEU A 70 1.46 -12.82 -5.24
C LEU A 70 2.68 -12.95 -4.32
N ALA A 71 2.45 -12.80 -3.02
CA ALA A 71 3.43 -13.13 -1.99
C ALA A 71 2.80 -13.91 -0.86
N ALA A 72 3.52 -14.90 -0.34
CA ALA A 72 3.11 -15.61 0.87
C ALA A 72 3.52 -14.81 2.11
N VAL A 73 2.57 -14.60 3.02
CA VAL A 73 2.77 -13.93 4.31
C VAL A 73 2.20 -14.77 5.44
N LYS A 74 2.76 -14.59 6.63
CA LYS A 74 2.28 -15.24 7.85
C LYS A 74 1.61 -14.22 8.76
N ILE A 75 0.40 -14.54 9.23
CA ILE A 75 -0.35 -13.74 10.20
C ILE A 75 -0.71 -14.68 11.36
N GLY A 76 -0.11 -14.43 12.53
CA GLY A 76 -0.15 -15.39 13.64
C GLY A 76 0.51 -16.70 13.22
N ASP A 77 -0.26 -17.79 13.25
CA ASP A 77 0.20 -19.14 12.90
C ASP A 77 -0.27 -19.61 11.51
N LYS A 78 -0.94 -18.74 10.74
CA LYS A 78 -1.53 -19.08 9.44
C LYS A 78 -0.82 -18.37 8.28
N TYR A 79 -0.86 -19.00 7.11
CA TYR A 79 -0.30 -18.46 5.88
C TYR A 79 -1.40 -17.97 4.93
N PHE A 80 -1.14 -16.81 4.31
CA PHE A 80 -2.00 -16.15 3.34
C PHE A 80 -1.18 -15.77 2.11
N TYR A 81 -1.84 -15.70 0.96
CA TYR A 81 -1.30 -15.06 -0.23
C TYR A 81 -1.88 -13.67 -0.35
N ILE A 82 -1.02 -12.67 -0.56
CA ILE A 82 -1.42 -11.28 -0.79
C ILE A 82 -1.05 -10.81 -2.18
N ASN A 83 -1.76 -9.82 -2.71
CA ASN A 83 -1.37 -9.09 -3.91
C ASN A 83 -0.42 -7.91 -3.58
N ASN A 84 0.04 -7.18 -4.60
CA ASN A 84 0.95 -6.04 -4.45
C ASN A 84 0.37 -4.87 -3.63
N GLU A 85 -0.94 -4.83 -3.41
CA GLU A 85 -1.62 -3.84 -2.57
C GLU A 85 -1.68 -4.28 -1.09
N GLY A 86 -1.23 -5.50 -0.78
CA GLY A 86 -1.28 -6.09 0.55
C GLY A 86 -2.62 -6.72 0.92
N GLN A 87 -3.52 -6.89 -0.05
CA GLN A 87 -4.82 -7.52 0.17
C GLN A 87 -4.68 -9.04 0.11
N ILE A 88 -5.34 -9.75 1.03
CA ILE A 88 -5.41 -11.20 1.03
C ILE A 88 -6.21 -11.68 -0.19
N VAL A 89 -5.62 -12.55 -0.99
CA VAL A 89 -6.23 -13.21 -2.15
C VAL A 89 -6.64 -14.64 -1.80
N TYR A 90 -5.80 -15.37 -1.07
CA TYR A 90 -6.05 -16.75 -0.61
C TYR A 90 -5.53 -16.95 0.82
N GLY A 91 -6.12 -17.87 1.58
CA GLY A 91 -5.67 -18.24 2.92
C GLY A 91 -6.19 -19.61 3.32
N TYR A 92 -5.44 -20.29 4.19
CA TYR A 92 -5.89 -21.53 4.82
C TYR A 92 -6.35 -21.19 6.24
N GLU A 93 -7.64 -21.41 6.53
CA GLU A 93 -8.22 -21.27 7.88
C GLU A 93 -7.96 -22.51 8.75
#